data_AF-A0A1D1UK59-F1
#
_entry.id   AF-A0A1D1UK59-F1
#
_cell.length_a   1.000
_cell.length_b   1.000
_cell.length_c   1.000
_cell.angle_alpha   90.00
_cell.angle_beta   90.00
_cell.angle_gamma   90.00
#
_symmetry.space_group_name_H-M   'P 1'
#
loop_
_entity.id
_entity.type
_entity.pdbx_description
1 polymer ?
#
loop_
_entity_poly.entity_id
_entity_poly.type
_entity_poly.pdbx_seq_one_letter_code
_entity_poly.pdbx_strand_id
1 'polypeptide(L)'
;MQDEVYLYVLDQRYLGIEVRNSSIKEKALEIVKRDHGENTGFKALDHWCCTFKKRYSLVTRAVTHTARKTTFTAEDLEIHEKFFCAIEDHVNMANLPKSRVLNMDQTMVRVVAPGKKTIPKE
;
A
#
# COMPACT_ATOMS: atom_id res chain seq x y z
N MET A 1 -6.47 27.06 -6.38
CA MET A 1 -6.68 26.25 -5.15
C MET A 1 -6.63 24.74 -5.41
N GLN A 2 -7.61 24.10 -6.07
CA GLN A 2 -7.61 22.63 -6.20
C GLN A 2 -6.39 22.07 -6.95
N ASP A 3 -5.96 22.71 -8.04
CA ASP A 3 -4.78 22.27 -8.80
C ASP A 3 -3.49 22.35 -7.97
N GLU A 4 -3.39 23.34 -7.09
CA GLU A 4 -2.23 23.50 -6.21
C GLU A 4 -2.23 22.45 -5.08
N VAL A 5 -3.40 22.12 -4.53
CA VAL A 5 -3.53 20.99 -3.60
C VAL A 5 -3.15 19.68 -4.30
N TYR A 6 -3.49 19.53 -5.58
CA TYR A 6 -3.12 18.36 -6.37
C TYR A 6 -1.61 18.27 -6.60
N LEU A 7 -0.95 19.37 -6.99
CA LEU A 7 0.50 19.40 -7.13
C LEU A 7 1.22 19.06 -5.82
N TYR A 8 0.75 19.60 -4.70
CA TYR A 8 1.26 19.23 -3.37
C TYR A 8 1.15 17.71 -3.11
N VAL A 9 0.01 17.09 -3.46
CA VAL A 9 -0.16 15.63 -3.29
C VAL A 9 0.84 14.85 -4.15
N LEU A 10 1.13 15.31 -5.38
CA LEU A 10 2.12 14.68 -6.25
C LEU A 10 3.54 14.80 -5.69
N ASP A 11 3.93 15.97 -5.21
CA ASP A 11 5.26 16.20 -4.62
C ASP A 11 5.50 15.30 -3.40
N GLN A 12 4.50 15.19 -2.51
CA GLN A 12 4.60 14.30 -1.35
C GLN A 12 4.71 12.82 -1.75
N ARG A 13 3.96 12.40 -2.77
CA ARG A 13 4.05 11.02 -3.30
C ARG A 13 5.40 10.73 -3.94
N TYR A 14 5.97 11.70 -4.64
CA TYR A 14 7.32 11.57 -5.20
C TYR A 14 8.37 11.36 -4.11
N LEU A 15 8.21 12.00 -2.96
CA LEU A 15 9.04 11.78 -1.76
C LEU A 15 8.72 10.48 -1.01
N GLY A 16 7.76 9.68 -1.48
CA GLY A 16 7.33 8.44 -0.82
C GLY A 16 6.52 8.67 0.46
N ILE A 17 6.01 9.89 0.69
CA ILE A 17 5.26 10.26 1.88
C ILE A 17 3.77 9.94 1.66
N GLU A 18 3.16 9.25 2.62
CA GLU A 18 1.73 8.99 2.61
C GLU A 18 0.94 10.28 2.89
N VAL A 19 0.12 10.71 1.92
CA VAL A 19 -0.73 11.89 2.08
C VAL A 19 -2.10 11.49 2.61
N ARG A 20 -2.38 11.85 3.86
CA ARG A 20 -3.68 11.62 4.51
C ARG A 20 -4.69 12.69 4.13
N ASN A 21 -5.98 12.38 4.30
CA ASN A 21 -7.05 13.35 4.08
C ASN A 21 -6.88 14.61 4.94
N SER A 22 -6.34 14.49 6.16
CA SER A 22 -6.06 15.64 7.03
C SER A 22 -5.10 16.63 6.36
N SER A 23 -3.99 16.13 5.81
CA SER A 23 -2.99 16.95 5.11
C SER A 23 -3.57 17.62 3.87
N ILE A 24 -4.42 16.92 3.11
CA ILE A 24 -5.13 17.51 1.95
C ILE A 24 -6.03 18.67 2.41
N LYS A 25 -6.77 18.48 3.51
CA LYS A 25 -7.68 19.50 4.05
C LYS A 25 -6.91 20.70 4.59
N GLU A 26 -5.83 20.48 5.34
CA GLU A 26 -4.95 21.52 5.86
C GLU A 26 -4.37 22.35 4.71
N LYS A 27 -3.82 21.70 3.68
CA LYS A 27 -3.26 22.42 2.53
C LYS A 27 -4.31 23.23 1.78
N ALA A 28 -5.52 22.70 1.64
CA ALA A 28 -6.63 23.43 1.02
C ALA A 28 -7.03 24.68 1.82
N LEU A 29 -7.10 24.58 3.16
CA LEU A 29 -7.41 25.71 4.03
C LEU A 29 -6.29 26.76 4.02
N GLU A 30 -5.03 26.32 4.01
CA GLU A 30 -3.86 27.20 3.90
C GLU A 30 -3.92 28.05 2.62
N ILE A 31 -4.17 27.41 1.47
CA ILE A 31 -4.26 28.09 0.17
C ILE A 31 -5.45 29.07 0.15
N VAL A 32 -6.61 28.65 0.65
CA VAL A 32 -7.78 29.54 0.70
C VAL A 32 -7.54 30.73 1.63
N LYS A 33 -6.91 30.52 2.78
CA LYS A 33 -6.56 31.60 3.71
C LYS A 33 -5.57 32.58 3.08
N ARG A 34 -4.59 32.07 2.33
CA ARG A 34 -3.61 32.89 1.61
C ARG A 34 -4.26 33.74 0.51
N ASP A 35 -5.13 33.14 -0.30
CA ASP A 35 -5.67 33.79 -1.51
C ASP A 35 -6.87 34.71 -1.19
N HIS A 36 -7.61 34.44 -0.12
CA HIS A 36 -8.90 35.07 0.15
C HIS A 36 -9.10 35.53 1.61
N GLY A 37 -8.11 35.36 2.49
CA GLY A 37 -8.18 35.76 3.90
C GLY A 37 -8.94 34.78 4.81
N GLU A 38 -9.21 35.16 6.06
CA GLU A 38 -9.73 34.25 7.09
C GLU A 38 -11.24 33.94 6.99
N ASN A 39 -12.05 34.79 6.36
CA ASN A 39 -13.52 34.70 6.38
C ASN A 39 -14.14 34.33 5.03
N THR A 40 -13.72 33.19 4.48
CA THR A 40 -14.16 32.75 3.15
C THR A 40 -15.38 31.82 3.17
N GLY A 41 -15.77 31.34 4.35
CA GLY A 41 -16.83 30.34 4.52
C GLY A 41 -16.47 28.95 3.97
N PHE A 42 -15.31 28.79 3.32
CA PHE A 42 -14.84 27.52 2.80
C PHE A 42 -14.48 26.58 3.95
N LYS A 43 -15.05 25.38 3.92
CA LYS A 43 -14.73 24.30 4.86
C LYS A 43 -14.26 23.10 4.06
N ALA A 44 -13.03 22.65 4.32
CA ALA A 44 -12.48 21.43 3.74
C ALA A 44 -13.10 20.18 4.40
N LEU A 45 -14.42 20.02 4.26
CA LEU A 45 -15.19 18.90 4.80
C LEU A 45 -14.79 17.59 4.12
N ASP A 46 -15.13 16.45 4.73
CA ASP A 46 -14.87 15.13 4.14
C ASP A 46 -15.50 14.97 2.76
N HIS A 47 -16.71 15.48 2.56
CA HIS A 47 -17.37 15.45 1.25
C HIS A 47 -16.58 16.20 0.18
N TRP A 48 -16.01 17.37 0.52
CA TRP A 48 -15.17 18.12 -0.39
C TRP A 48 -13.89 17.34 -0.72
N CYS A 49 -13.20 16.78 0.28
CA CYS A 49 -11.99 15.99 0.10
C CYS A 49 -12.24 14.73 -0.76
N CYS A 50 -13.38 14.05 -0.57
CA CYS A 50 -13.80 12.93 -1.41
C CYS A 50 -14.05 13.34 -2.85
N THR A 51 -14.71 14.48 -3.08
CA THR A 51 -14.98 15.02 -4.43
C THR A 51 -13.69 15.44 -5.13
N PHE A 52 -12.79 16.10 -4.41
CA PHE A 52 -11.45 16.45 -4.87
C PHE A 52 -10.68 15.21 -5.33
N LYS A 53 -10.60 14.17 -4.49
CA LYS A 53 -9.90 12.93 -4.84
C LYS A 53 -10.49 12.24 -6.07
N LYS A 54 -11.84 12.21 -6.19
CA LYS A 54 -12.50 11.68 -7.38
C LYS A 54 -12.18 12.48 -8.63
N ARG A 55 -12.18 13.80 -8.56
CA ARG A 55 -11.89 14.70 -9.69
C ARG A 55 -10.49 14.49 -10.27
N TYR A 56 -9.49 14.31 -9.40
CA TYR A 56 -8.10 14.09 -9.81
C TYR A 56 -7.68 12.60 -9.85
N SER A 57 -8.65 11.68 -9.78
CA SER A 57 -8.40 10.23 -9.77
C SER A 57 -7.34 9.80 -8.73
N LEU A 58 -7.31 10.47 -7.58
CA LEU A 58 -6.36 10.19 -6.50
C LEU A 58 -6.76 8.92 -5.75
N VAL A 59 -6.02 7.85 -5.99
CA VAL A 59 -6.16 6.61 -5.22
C VAL A 59 -5.38 6.73 -3.92
N THR A 60 -6.04 6.56 -2.77
CA THR A 60 -5.37 6.32 -1.50
C THR A 60 -4.98 4.84 -1.44
N ARG A 61 -3.85 4.49 -2.08
CA ARG A 61 -3.25 3.18 -1.84
C ARG A 61 -2.40 3.29 -0.58
N ALA A 62 -2.78 2.56 0.46
CA ALA A 62 -1.81 2.23 1.50
C ALA A 62 -0.65 1.52 0.81
N VAL A 63 0.59 1.93 1.11
CA VAL A 63 1.76 1.18 0.65
C VAL A 63 1.64 -0.21 1.26
N THR A 64 1.25 -1.18 0.46
CA THR A 64 1.26 -2.57 0.91
C THR A 64 2.72 -2.94 1.07
N HIS A 65 3.16 -3.14 2.31
CA HIS A 65 4.44 -3.76 2.56
C HIS A 65 4.46 -5.08 1.79
N THR A 66 5.31 -5.16 0.76
CA THR A 66 5.73 -6.45 0.28
C THR A 66 6.58 -7.01 1.40
N ALA A 67 5.96 -7.79 2.29
CA ALA A 67 6.68 -8.53 3.32
C ALA A 67 7.48 -9.64 2.61
N ARG A 68 8.53 -9.24 1.89
CA ARG A 68 9.56 -10.19 1.49
C ARG A 68 10.33 -10.50 2.77
N LYS A 69 10.28 -11.77 3.17
CA LYS A 69 10.93 -12.24 4.41
C LYS A 69 12.46 -12.07 4.35
N THR A 70 13.03 -11.87 3.17
CA THR A 70 14.46 -11.71 2.90
C THR A 70 14.72 -10.74 1.74
N THR A 71 15.86 -10.05 1.78
CA THR A 71 16.39 -9.29 0.64
C THR A 71 17.12 -10.26 -0.28
N PHE A 72 16.66 -10.40 -1.52
CA PHE A 72 17.35 -11.24 -2.52
C PHE A 72 18.68 -10.61 -2.91
N THR A 73 19.75 -11.39 -2.91
CA THR A 73 21.01 -11.04 -3.58
C THR A 73 20.88 -11.21 -5.10
N ALA A 74 21.85 -10.72 -5.87
CA ALA A 74 21.86 -10.95 -7.32
C ALA A 74 21.90 -12.44 -7.67
N GLU A 75 22.64 -13.23 -6.89
CA GLU A 75 22.73 -14.69 -7.04
C GLU A 75 21.38 -15.37 -6.79
N ASP A 76 20.65 -14.93 -5.74
CA ASP A 76 19.34 -15.50 -5.46
C ASP A 76 18.32 -15.21 -6.58
N LEU A 77 18.43 -14.05 -7.25
CA LEU A 77 17.59 -13.71 -8.40
C LEU A 77 17.85 -14.65 -9.58
N GLU A 78 19.13 -14.94 -9.86
CA GLU A 78 19.49 -15.90 -10.91
C GLU A 78 19.00 -17.33 -10.60
N ILE A 79 19.13 -17.77 -9.35
CA ILE A 79 18.65 -19.08 -8.90
C ILE A 79 17.13 -19.14 -9.03
N HIS A 80 16.44 -18.08 -8.61
CA HIS A 80 15.00 -17.96 -8.73
C HIS A 80 14.56 -18.03 -10.19
N GLU A 81 15.16 -17.24 -11.09
CA GLU A 81 14.85 -17.26 -12.52
C GLU A 81 15.06 -18.66 -13.14
N LYS A 82 16.20 -19.30 -12.88
CA LYS A 82 16.49 -20.66 -13.36
C LYS A 82 15.45 -21.68 -12.87
N PHE A 83 15.03 -21.56 -11.60
CA PHE A 83 13.99 -22.43 -11.04
C PHE A 83 12.64 -22.25 -11.72
N PHE A 84 12.21 -21.01 -11.98
CA PHE A 84 10.94 -20.74 -12.66
C PHE A 84 10.94 -21.26 -14.10
N CYS A 85 12.02 -21.04 -14.86
CA CYS A 85 12.14 -21.59 -16.21
C CYS A 85 12.08 -23.12 -16.20
N ALA A 86 12.79 -23.78 -15.28
CA ALA A 86 12.76 -25.24 -15.18
C ALA A 86 11.37 -25.80 -14.83
N ILE A 87 10.60 -25.12 -13.97
CA ILE A 87 9.22 -25.51 -13.68
C ILE A 87 8.32 -25.31 -14.90
N GLU A 88 8.44 -24.16 -15.57
CA GLU A 88 7.63 -23.85 -16.74
C GLU A 88 7.85 -24.87 -17.87
N ASP A 89 9.11 -25.21 -18.14
CA ASP A 89 9.47 -26.26 -19.09
C ASP A 89 8.90 -27.62 -18.66
N HIS A 90 9.03 -27.99 -17.38
CA HIS A 90 8.52 -29.27 -16.88
C HIS A 90 6.99 -29.38 -17.00
N VAL A 91 6.26 -28.32 -16.63
CA VAL A 91 4.80 -28.30 -16.69
C VAL A 91 4.30 -28.33 -18.14
N ASN A 92 4.93 -27.55 -19.02
CA ASN A 92 4.53 -27.45 -20.42
C ASN A 92 4.93 -28.67 -21.25
N MET A 93 6.14 -29.20 -21.07
CA MET A 93 6.64 -30.36 -21.84
C MET A 93 6.00 -31.68 -21.40
N ALA A 94 5.70 -31.84 -20.12
CA ALA A 94 5.06 -33.05 -19.59
C ALA A 94 3.52 -33.00 -19.66
N ASN A 95 2.94 -31.90 -20.16
CA ASN A 95 1.50 -31.66 -20.25
C ASN A 95 0.77 -31.99 -18.94
N LEU A 96 1.42 -31.63 -17.82
CA LEU A 96 1.00 -32.05 -16.49
C LEU A 96 -0.32 -31.34 -16.12
N PRO A 97 -1.38 -32.07 -15.78
CA PRO A 97 -2.60 -31.43 -15.31
C PRO A 97 -2.32 -30.74 -13.97
N LYS A 98 -2.73 -29.47 -13.86
CA LYS A 98 -2.52 -28.64 -12.65
C LYS A 98 -3.02 -29.30 -11.36
N SER A 99 -4.02 -30.19 -11.45
CA SER A 99 -4.56 -30.96 -10.32
C SER A 99 -3.55 -31.92 -9.67
N ARG A 100 -2.42 -32.22 -10.34
CA ARG A 100 -1.34 -33.05 -9.79
C ARG A 100 -0.26 -32.25 -9.06
N VAL A 101 -0.32 -30.91 -9.10
CA VAL A 101 0.60 -30.06 -8.35
C VAL A 101 0.08 -29.90 -6.93
N LEU A 102 0.75 -30.53 -5.97
CA LEU A 102 0.42 -30.43 -4.55
C LEU A 102 1.36 -29.41 -3.89
N ASN A 103 0.79 -28.31 -3.38
CA ASN A 103 1.53 -27.36 -2.56
C ASN A 103 1.42 -27.77 -1.09
N MET A 104 2.57 -28.03 -0.45
CA MET A 104 2.66 -28.35 0.97
C MET A 104 3.50 -27.28 1.66
N ASP A 105 2.87 -26.14 1.94
CA ASP A 105 3.51 -25.08 2.73
C ASP A 105 3.27 -25.28 4.22
N GLN A 106 4.32 -25.07 5.02
CA GLN A 106 4.23 -25.10 6.48
C GLN A 106 4.11 -23.67 7.00
N THR A 107 2.89 -23.26 7.33
CA THR A 107 2.67 -21.97 7.98
C THR A 107 2.63 -22.13 9.50
N MET A 108 3.50 -21.40 10.20
CA MET A 108 3.48 -21.31 11.65
C MET A 108 2.15 -20.71 12.13
N VAL A 109 1.36 -21.48 12.87
CA VAL A 109 0.15 -20.97 13.53
C VAL A 109 0.55 -20.43 14.89
N ARG A 110 0.32 -19.13 15.13
CA ARG A 110 0.44 -18.58 16.48
C ARG A 110 -0.75 -19.06 17.29
N VAL A 111 -0.51 -19.87 18.31
CA VAL A 111 -1.54 -20.22 19.28
C VAL A 111 -1.87 -18.97 20.08
N VAL A 112 -2.90 -18.24 19.67
CA VAL A 112 -3.45 -17.14 20.46
C VAL A 112 -4.46 -17.78 21.40
N ALA A 113 -4.14 -17.83 22.70
CA ALA A 113 -5.12 -18.25 23.69
C ALA A 113 -6.36 -17.32 23.60
N PRO A 114 -7.58 -17.87 23.43
CA PRO A 114 -8.78 -17.06 23.49
C PRO A 114 -8.97 -16.61 24.94
N GLY A 115 -8.55 -15.38 25.23
CA GLY A 115 -8.59 -14.80 26.57
C GLY A 115 -7.21 -14.45 27.09
N LYS A 116 -6.88 -13.15 27.03
CA LYS A 116 -5.71 -12.58 27.69
C LYS A 116 -5.78 -12.84 29.20
N LYS A 117 -5.08 -13.86 29.69
CA LYS A 117 -4.47 -13.83 31.02
C LYS A 117 -3.05 -14.36 30.86
N THR A 118 -2.11 -13.43 30.77
CA THR A 118 -0.71 -13.70 31.08
C THR A 118 -0.69 -14.23 32.51
N ILE A 119 -0.43 -15.52 32.69
CA ILE A 119 -0.14 -16.07 34.02
C ILE A 119 1.25 -15.51 34.37
N PRO A 120 1.40 -14.72 35.45
CA PRO A 120 2.72 -14.27 35.88
C PRO A 120 3.56 -15.50 36.25
N LYS A 121 4.83 -15.49 35.86
CA LYS A 121 5.79 -16.49 36.32
C LYS A 121 6.05 -16.24 37.81
N GLU A 122 5.87 -17.28 38.61
CA GLU A 122 6.49 -17.41 39.94
C GLU A 122 7.99 -17.73 39.79
#